data_AF-A0A7J9RPA7-F1
#
_entry.id   AF-A0A7J9RPA7-F1
#
_cell.length_a   1.000
_cell.length_b   1.000
_cell.length_c   1.000
_cell.angle_alpha   90.00
_cell.angle_beta   90.00
_cell.angle_gamma   90.00
#
_symmetry.space_group_name_H-M   'P 1'
#
loop_
_entity.id
_entity.type
_entity.pdbx_description
1 polymer ?
#
loop_
_entity_poly.entity_id
_entity_poly.type
_entity_poly.pdbx_seq_one_letter_code
_entity_poly.pdbx_strand_id
1 'polypeptide(L)' 'MEVNLKTLYENFKNMKIKDPVCGMDVEDSTPYKFTYKGKTYYFCSPMCMAEFKKRPEKYIK' A
#
# COMPACT_ATOMS: atom_id res chain seq x y z
N MET A 1 31.03 -8.15 5.07
CA MET A 1 29.70 -7.90 5.65
C MET A 1 28.76 -8.91 5.02
N GLU A 2 28.40 -9.97 5.73
CA GLU A 2 27.40 -10.92 5.24
C GLU A 2 26.01 -10.37 5.60
N VAL A 3 25.26 -9.98 4.57
CA VAL A 3 23.84 -9.67 4.73
C VAL A 3 23.09 -10.98 4.99
N ASN A 4 22.48 -11.09 6.17
CA ASN A 4 21.71 -12.26 6.54
C ASN A 4 20.38 -12.27 5.77
N LEU A 5 20.20 -13.25 4.88
CA LEU A 5 18.98 -13.44 4.06
C LEU A 5 17.69 -13.48 4.91
N LYS A 6 17.75 -14.01 6.13
CA LYS A 6 16.61 -14.07 7.05
C LYS A 6 16.27 -12.68 7.58
N THR A 7 17.27 -11.90 7.98
CA THR A 7 17.07 -10.49 8.40
C THR A 7 16.57 -9.64 7.23
N LEU A 8 17.07 -9.89 6.02
CA LEU A 8 16.64 -9.20 4.82
C LEU A 8 15.16 -9.48 4.51
N TYR A 9 14.76 -10.75 4.53
CA TYR A 9 13.37 -11.16 4.31
C TYR A 9 12.41 -10.61 5.35
N GLU A 10 12.77 -10.67 6.64
CA GLU A 10 11.93 -10.10 7.71
C GLU A 10 11.81 -8.57 7.57
N ASN A 11 12.87 -7.87 7.18
CA ASN A 11 12.81 -6.43 6.94
C ASN A 11 11.94 -6.08 5.73
N PHE A 12 12.01 -6.86 4.64
CA PHE A 12 11.14 -6.68 3.48
C PHE A 12 9.68 -7.02 3.78
N LYS A 13 9.42 -8.07 4.57
CA LYS A 13 8.08 -8.47 5.00
C LYS A 13 7.41 -7.42 5.88
N ASN A 14 8.19 -6.64 6.63
CA ASN A 14 7.69 -5.57 7.48
C ASN A 14 7.44 -4.24 6.74
N MET A 15 7.58 -4.20 5.40
CA MET A 15 7.20 -3.05 4.60
C MET A 15 5.67 -2.98 4.46
N LYS A 16 5.01 -2.57 5.54
CA LYS A 16 3.55 -2.50 5.61
C LYS A 16 3.03 -1.42 4.67
N ILE A 17 2.29 -1.83 3.65
CA ILE A 17 1.59 -0.89 2.77
C ILE A 17 0.35 -0.40 3.51
N LYS A 18 0.15 0.92 3.53
CA LYS A 18 -0.99 1.53 4.22
C LYS A 18 -2.06 1.93 3.22
N ASP A 19 -3.31 1.55 3.51
CA ASP A 19 -4.46 2.09 2.81
C ASP A 19 -4.53 3.61 3.08
N PRO A 20 -4.44 4.47 2.04
CA PRO A 20 -4.41 5.92 2.24
C PRO A 20 -5.77 6.50 2.68
N VAL A 21 -6.86 5.73 2.59
CA VAL A 21 -8.20 6.15 3.02
C VAL A 21 -8.45 5.85 4.50
N CYS A 22 -8.12 4.64 4.97
CA CYS A 22 -8.45 4.20 6.32
C CYS A 22 -7.23 3.92 7.23
N GLY A 23 -6.01 3.87 6.69
CA GLY A 23 -4.78 3.62 7.44
C GLY A 23 -4.54 2.16 7.84
N MET A 24 -5.37 1.22 7.36
CA MET A 24 -5.17 -0.21 7.58
C MET A 24 -3.90 -0.70 6.89
N ASP A 25 -3.30 -1.73 7.48
CA ASP A 25 -2.24 -2.50 6.83
C ASP A 25 -2.83 -3.32 5.68
N VAL A 26 -2.16 -3.27 4.52
CA VAL A 26 -2.55 -3.93 3.28
C VAL A 26 -1.37 -4.73 2.76
N GLU A 27 -1.64 -5.93 2.27
CA GLU A 27 -0.64 -6.72 1.56
C GLU A 27 -0.47 -6.24 0.12
N ASP A 28 0.74 -6.31 -0.44
CA ASP A 28 1.01 -5.94 -1.83
C ASP A 28 0.28 -6.84 -2.85
N SER A 29 -0.07 -8.05 -2.41
CA SER A 29 -0.87 -9.04 -3.11
C SER A 29 -2.33 -8.65 -3.31
N THR A 30 -2.81 -7.58 -2.67
CA THR A 30 -4.21 -7.15 -2.78
C THR A 30 -4.62 -6.89 -4.24
N PRO A 31 -5.81 -7.34 -4.67
CA PRO A 31 -6.34 -6.96 -5.97
C PRO A 31 -6.80 -5.50 -6.01
N TYR A 32 -7.00 -4.86 -4.85
CA TYR A 32 -7.48 -3.49 -4.76
C TYR A 32 -6.31 -2.52 -4.83
N LYS A 33 -5.95 -2.11 -6.05
CA LYS A 33 -4.88 -1.16 -6.31
C LYS A 33 -5.24 -0.16 -7.41
N PHE A 34 -4.67 1.04 -7.32
CA PHE A 34 -4.88 2.10 -8.30
C PHE A 34 -3.64 2.96 -8.47
N THR A 35 -3.25 3.20 -9.72
CA THR A 35 -2.12 4.08 -10.04
C THR A 35 -2.63 5.49 -10.29
N TYR A 36 -2.12 6.45 -9.52
CA TYR A 36 -2.42 7.87 -9.64
C TYR A 36 -1.13 8.68 -9.63
N LYS A 37 -0.96 9.61 -10.60
CA LYS A 37 0.26 10.43 -10.77
C LYS A 37 1.56 9.60 -10.75
N GLY A 38 1.56 8.42 -11.38
CA GLY A 38 2.73 7.53 -11.46
C GLY A 38 3.03 6.73 -10.19
N LYS A 39 2.22 6.86 -9.13
CA LYS A 39 2.36 6.08 -7.88
C LYS A 39 1.21 5.08 -7.75
N THR A 40 1.54 3.83 -7.42
CA THR A 40 0.55 2.79 -7.12
C THR A 40 0.14 2.85 -5.66
N TYR A 41 -1.15 2.95 -5.41
CA TYR A 41 -1.77 2.91 -4.10
C TYR A 41 -2.53 1.59 -3.95
N TYR A 42 -2.54 1.05 -2.73
CA TYR A 42 -3.16 -0.23 -2.39
C TYR A 42 -4.22 0.00 -1.33
N PHE A 43 -5.28 -0.81 -1.37
CA PHE A 43 -6.47 -0.61 -0.53
C PHE A 43 -6.87 -1.91 0.15
N CYS A 44 -7.44 -1.79 1.35
CA CYS A 44 -7.95 -2.93 2.11
C CYS A 44 -9.27 -3.46 1.53
N SER A 45 -10.00 -2.63 0.77
CA SER A 45 -11.32 -2.95 0.25
C SER A 45 -11.61 -2.21 -1.07
N PRO A 46 -12.57 -2.71 -1.89
CA PRO A 46 -12.99 -2.01 -3.09
C PRO A 46 -13.64 -0.66 -2.79
N MET A 47 -14.24 -0.51 -1.59
CA MET A 47 -14.86 0.73 -1.13
C MET A 47 -13.80 1.82 -0.89
N CYS A 48 -12.68 1.50 -0.23
CA CYS A 48 -11.57 2.43 -0.03
C CYS A 48 -10.95 2.84 -1.37
N MET A 49 -10.75 1.88 -2.29
CA MET A 49 -10.29 2.20 -3.65
C MET A 49 -11.25 3.16 -4.38
N ALA A 50 -12.56 2.93 -4.30
CA ALA A 50 -13.56 3.77 -4.94
C ALA A 50 -13.59 5.19 -4.35
N GLU A 51 -13.47 5.32 -3.03
CA GLU A 51 -13.41 6.63 -2.35
C GLU A 51 -12.14 7.41 -2.75
N PHE A 52 -10.99 6.73 -2.78
CA PHE A 52 -9.75 7.32 -3.26
C PHE A 52 -9.87 7.79 -4.72
N LYS A 53 -10.46 6.99 -5.62
CA LYS A 53 -10.67 7.36 -7.02
C LYS A 53 -11.54 8.61 -7.19
N LYS A 54 -12.51 8.84 -6.30
CA LYS A 54 -13.37 10.04 -6.33
C LYS A 54 -12.62 11.30 -5.91
N ARG A 55 -11.71 11.20 -4.93
CA ARG A 55 -11.04 12.36 -4.32
C ARG A 55 -9.56 12.05 -4.00
N PRO A 56 -8.73 11.72 -4.98
CA PRO A 56 -7.36 11.25 -4.72
C PRO A 56 -6.52 12.33 -4.03
N GLU A 57 -6.73 13.59 -4.40
CA GLU A 57 -6.03 14.75 -3.85
C GLU A 57 -6.27 14.98 -2.35
N LYS A 58 -7.34 14.40 -1.77
CA LYS A 58 -7.60 14.46 -0.34
C LYS A 58 -6.72 13.50 0.47
N TYR A 59 -6.29 12.40 -0.15
CA TYR A 59 -5.59 11.29 0.51
C TYR A 59 -4.09 11.26 0.19
N ILE A 60 -3.68 11.92 -0.88
CA ILE A 60 -2.27 12.12 -1.21
C ILE A 60 -1.82 13.47 -0.62
N LYS A 61 -0.81 13.43 0.26
CA LYS A 61 -0.08 14.60 0.72
C LYS A 61 1.24 14.69 -0.02
#